data_AF-A0A158QS16-F1
#
_entry.id   AF-A0A158QS16-F1
#
_cell.length_a   1.000
_cell.length_b   1.000
_cell.length_c   1.000
_cell.angle_alpha   90.00
_cell.angle_beta   90.00
_cell.angle_gamma   90.00
#
_symmetry.space_group_name_H-M   'P 1'
#
loop_
_entity.id
_entity.type
_entity.pdbx_description
1 polymer ?
#
loop_
_entity_poly.entity_id
_entity_poly.type
_entity_poly.pdbx_seq_one_letter_code
_entity_poly.pdbx_strand_id
1 'polypeptide(L)'
;MFHYNRLTTPLAEFKPPEWLTLAPGLRTRLPAVVPGTLDRLIGMLTLVSEELPDCPFYFQTDKLCATLRAPVPKIADVRSAFLNAGYRVSFSHAALSSIKTDAPMSYIWDVMCAWKRRYEAAAAKASAGASSRPSRSPSPSPPEGATRSKATRRKKHPPSEAALRVVDALMSRPPNPSVDFTPHPDSNPPSRTDGLLRYQVNPLPNWGPKGRAKTVKNRTADDNSDDLPQPKSKKSRSIELH
;
A
#
# COMPACT_ATOMS: atom_id res chain seq x y z
N MET A 1 -25.86 -32.06 4.58
CA MET A 1 -24.84 -33.12 4.45
C MET A 1 -24.45 -33.19 2.98
N PHE A 2 -23.49 -32.36 2.54
CA PHE A 2 -23.09 -32.31 1.13
C PHE A 2 -21.92 -33.26 0.92
N HIS A 3 -22.20 -34.42 0.32
CA HIS A 3 -21.18 -35.36 -0.13
C HIS A 3 -20.50 -34.80 -1.38
N TYR A 4 -19.25 -34.33 -1.24
CA TYR A 4 -18.39 -34.09 -2.40
C TYR A 4 -17.75 -35.40 -2.82
N ASN A 5 -18.17 -35.91 -3.97
CA ASN A 5 -17.53 -37.02 -4.66
C ASN A 5 -16.06 -36.68 -4.94
N ARG A 6 -15.17 -37.41 -4.29
CA ARG A 6 -13.73 -37.31 -4.43
C ARG A 6 -13.33 -37.99 -5.74
N LEU A 7 -13.33 -37.25 -6.84
CA LEU A 7 -12.68 -37.70 -8.07
C LEU A 7 -11.17 -37.80 -7.78
N THR A 8 -10.72 -39.04 -7.59
CA THR A 8 -9.31 -39.41 -7.46
C THR A 8 -8.71 -39.51 -8.85
N THR A 9 -8.64 -38.39 -9.55
CA THR A 9 -7.75 -38.27 -10.71
C THR A 9 -6.32 -38.22 -10.18
N PRO A 10 -5.40 -39.10 -10.63
CA PRO A 10 -3.99 -38.94 -10.30
C PRO A 10 -3.53 -37.60 -10.87
N LEU A 11 -3.30 -36.62 -9.99
CA LEU A 11 -2.75 -35.33 -10.36
C LEU A 11 -1.42 -35.59 -11.04
N ALA A 12 -1.30 -35.14 -12.29
CA ALA A 12 -0.09 -35.25 -13.07
C ALA A 12 1.11 -34.77 -12.23
N GLU A 13 2.19 -35.56 -12.24
CA GLU A 13 3.43 -35.24 -11.54
C GLU A 13 3.90 -33.85 -11.95
N PHE A 14 3.91 -32.91 -11.00
CA PHE A 14 4.40 -31.55 -11.23
C PHE A 14 5.91 -31.62 -11.53
N LYS A 15 6.27 -31.44 -12.80
CA LYS A 15 7.67 -31.33 -13.21
C LYS A 15 8.10 -29.87 -13.07
N PRO A 16 9.07 -29.55 -12.20
CA PRO A 16 9.62 -28.21 -12.13
C PRO A 16 10.25 -27.83 -13.48
N PRO A 17 10.16 -26.56 -13.90
CA PRO A 17 10.79 -26.10 -15.14
C PRO A 17 12.32 -26.22 -15.04
N GLU A 18 13.00 -26.45 -16.17
CA GLU A 18 14.44 -26.79 -16.22
C GLU A 18 15.36 -25.76 -15.54
N TRP A 19 14.94 -24.49 -15.49
CA TRP A 19 15.71 -23.42 -14.84
C TRP A 19 15.63 -23.45 -13.29
N LEU A 20 14.71 -24.23 -12.71
CA LEU A 20 14.52 -24.33 -11.27
C LEU A 20 15.22 -25.58 -10.72
N THR A 21 16.50 -25.43 -10.36
CA THR A 21 17.24 -26.50 -9.66
C THR A 21 16.77 -26.57 -8.21
N LEU A 22 16.09 -27.66 -7.85
CA LEU A 22 15.70 -27.92 -6.46
C LEU A 22 16.94 -28.23 -5.61
N ALA A 23 16.96 -27.77 -4.36
CA ALA A 23 18.03 -28.09 -3.44
C ALA A 23 18.15 -29.61 -3.24
N PRO A 24 19.37 -30.17 -3.11
CA PRO A 24 19.56 -31.59 -2.85
C PRO A 24 18.76 -32.04 -1.61
N GLY A 25 17.95 -33.09 -1.76
CA GLY A 25 17.15 -33.64 -0.65
C GLY A 25 15.79 -32.97 -0.42
N LEU A 26 15.36 -32.05 -1.28
CA LEU A 26 14.01 -31.49 -1.21
C LEU A 26 12.97 -32.59 -1.51
N ARG A 27 12.03 -32.82 -0.60
CA ARG A 27 10.91 -33.75 -0.83
C ARG A 27 10.05 -33.22 -1.97
N THR A 28 10.04 -33.94 -3.09
CA THR A 28 9.19 -33.65 -4.27
C THR A 28 7.77 -34.20 -4.14
N ARG A 29 7.51 -35.03 -3.13
CA ARG A 29 6.19 -35.57 -2.80
C ARG A 29 5.77 -35.07 -1.43
N LEU A 30 4.95 -34.03 -1.43
CA LEU A 30 4.20 -33.64 -0.24
C LEU A 30 3.02 -34.61 -0.09
N PRO A 31 2.62 -34.99 1.15
CA PRO A 31 1.30 -35.59 1.35
C PRO A 31 0.24 -34.68 0.73
N ALA A 32 -0.89 -35.22 0.28
CA ALA A 32 -1.98 -34.49 -0.39
C ALA A 32 -2.71 -33.50 0.55
N VAL A 33 -1.95 -32.60 1.13
CA VAL A 33 -2.37 -31.50 1.98
C VAL A 33 -1.94 -30.27 1.20
N VAL A 34 -2.91 -29.58 0.63
CA VAL A 34 -2.69 -28.29 -0.01
C VAL A 34 -2.18 -27.33 1.06
N PRO A 35 -0.95 -26.79 0.95
CA PRO A 35 -0.48 -25.81 1.91
C PRO A 35 -1.40 -24.59 1.88
N GLY A 36 -1.80 -24.07 3.05
CA GLY A 36 -2.58 -22.82 3.12
C GLY A 36 -1.85 -21.59 2.54
N THR A 37 -0.58 -21.74 2.17
CA THR A 37 0.25 -20.75 1.50
C THR A 37 0.29 -20.90 -0.03
N LEU A 38 -0.37 -21.90 -0.61
CA LEU A 38 -0.29 -22.19 -2.04
C LEU A 38 -0.71 -20.99 -2.90
N ASP A 39 -1.84 -20.36 -2.60
CA ASP A 39 -2.33 -19.20 -3.37
C ASP A 39 -1.35 -18.02 -3.34
N ARG A 40 -0.64 -17.86 -2.21
CA ARG A 40 0.42 -16.85 -2.07
C ARG A 40 1.65 -17.21 -2.91
N LEU A 41 2.04 -18.48 -2.93
CA LEU A 41 3.16 -18.94 -3.75
C LEU A 41 2.84 -18.75 -5.23
N ILE A 42 1.64 -19.14 -5.67
CA ILE A 42 1.18 -18.94 -7.05
C ILE A 42 1.21 -17.45 -7.38
N GLY A 43 0.58 -16.58 -6.58
CA GLY A 43 0.55 -15.14 -6.87
C GLY A 43 1.93 -14.47 -6.89
N MET A 44 2.84 -14.89 -6.01
CA MET A 44 4.22 -14.39 -6.01
C MET A 44 5.05 -14.91 -7.19
N LEU A 45 4.92 -16.19 -7.56
CA LEU A 45 5.64 -16.76 -8.70
C LEU A 45 5.13 -16.20 -10.03
N THR A 46 3.82 -16.00 -10.17
CA THR A 46 3.27 -15.32 -11.34
C THR A 46 3.81 -13.89 -11.45
N LEU A 47 3.89 -13.16 -10.33
CA LEU A 47 4.49 -11.82 -10.32
C LEU A 47 5.96 -11.82 -10.77
N VAL A 48 6.75 -12.82 -10.35
CA VAL A 48 8.14 -13.00 -10.79
C VAL A 48 8.20 -13.31 -12.29
N SER A 49 7.29 -14.13 -12.81
CA SER A 49 7.26 -14.49 -14.23
C SER A 49 6.87 -13.32 -15.16
N GLU A 50 6.04 -12.39 -14.67
CA GLU A 50 5.67 -11.16 -15.38
C GLU A 50 6.74 -10.06 -15.28
N GLU A 51 7.73 -10.22 -14.41
CA GLU A 51 8.76 -9.22 -14.13
C GLU A 51 9.81 -9.17 -15.25
N LEU A 52 10.21 -7.96 -15.64
CA LEU A 52 11.28 -7.75 -16.62
C LEU A 52 12.63 -8.30 -16.08
N PRO A 53 13.23 -9.32 -16.71
CA PRO A 53 14.46 -9.95 -16.24
C PRO A 53 15.71 -9.14 -16.62
N ASP A 54 15.64 -8.35 -17.69
CA ASP A 54 16.72 -7.55 -18.25
C ASP A 54 16.93 -6.21 -17.51
N CYS A 55 15.94 -5.76 -16.75
CA CYS A 55 16.00 -4.55 -15.94
C CYS A 55 16.36 -4.89 -14.48
N PRO A 56 17.62 -4.69 -14.02
CA PRO A 56 18.05 -5.17 -12.70
C PRO A 56 17.46 -4.36 -11.54
N PHE A 57 17.24 -3.06 -11.72
CA PHE A 57 16.76 -2.17 -10.67
C PHE A 57 15.26 -1.88 -10.80
N TYR A 58 14.62 -1.63 -9.66
CA TYR A 58 13.27 -1.12 -9.57
C TYR A 58 13.26 0.20 -8.79
N PHE A 59 12.24 1.02 -9.02
CA PHE A 59 11.96 2.18 -8.17
C PHE A 59 10.64 1.99 -7.45
N GLN A 60 10.47 2.67 -6.32
CA GLN A 60 9.21 2.67 -5.58
C GLN A 60 8.53 4.02 -5.76
N THR A 61 7.30 3.98 -6.27
CA THR A 61 6.52 5.20 -6.56
C THR A 61 6.37 6.07 -5.30
N ASP A 62 6.14 5.44 -4.14
CA ASP A 62 6.00 6.15 -2.85
C ASP A 62 7.25 6.95 -2.48
N LYS A 63 8.43 6.40 -2.75
CA LYS A 63 9.72 7.06 -2.45
C LYS A 63 9.96 8.24 -3.38
N LEU A 64 9.64 8.11 -4.67
CA LEU A 64 9.73 9.21 -5.63
C LEU A 64 8.76 10.35 -5.28
N CYS A 65 7.52 10.01 -4.90
CA CYS A 65 6.54 10.97 -4.40
C CYS A 65 7.00 11.70 -3.14
N ALA A 66 7.64 10.99 -2.21
CA ALA A 66 8.20 11.58 -0.99
C ALA A 66 9.28 12.63 -1.31
N THR A 67 10.15 12.35 -2.29
CA THR A 67 11.14 13.32 -2.78
C THR A 67 10.48 14.56 -3.37
N LEU A 68 9.47 14.40 -4.24
CA LEU A 68 8.78 15.50 -4.91
C LEU A 68 7.75 16.23 -4.04
N ARG A 69 7.44 15.68 -2.86
CA ARG A 69 6.37 16.15 -1.97
C ARG A 69 5.01 16.14 -2.65
N ALA A 70 4.78 15.17 -3.52
CA ALA A 70 3.53 14.97 -4.23
C ALA A 70 2.72 13.83 -3.57
N PRO A 71 1.39 13.82 -3.70
CA PRO A 71 0.61 12.64 -3.36
C PRO A 71 0.96 11.46 -4.27
N VAL A 72 0.71 10.24 -3.80
CA VAL A 72 0.99 9.02 -4.55
C VAL A 72 -0.08 8.84 -5.65
N PRO A 73 0.32 8.73 -6.94
CA PRO A 73 -0.60 8.44 -8.03
C PRO A 73 -1.17 7.03 -7.93
N LYS A 74 -2.27 6.79 -8.65
CA LYS A 74 -2.68 5.41 -8.92
C LYS A 74 -1.61 4.74 -9.77
N ILE A 75 -1.27 3.52 -9.41
CA ILE A 75 -0.21 2.77 -10.08
C ILE A 75 -0.51 2.53 -11.58
N ALA A 76 -1.80 2.41 -11.93
CA ALA A 76 -2.24 2.26 -13.31
C ALA A 76 -1.98 3.53 -14.14
N ASP A 77 -2.13 4.73 -13.55
CA ASP A 77 -1.86 5.99 -14.24
C ASP A 77 -0.37 6.11 -14.59
N VAL A 78 0.50 5.77 -13.63
CA VAL A 78 1.95 5.76 -13.83
C VAL A 78 2.34 4.74 -14.89
N ARG A 79 1.82 3.51 -14.81
CA ARG A 79 2.08 2.47 -15.81
C ARG A 79 1.63 2.89 -17.20
N SER A 80 0.47 3.55 -17.31
CA SER A 80 -0.02 4.06 -18.59
C SER A 80 0.94 5.07 -19.21
N ALA A 81 1.52 5.97 -18.41
CA ALA A 81 2.50 6.95 -18.90
C ALA A 81 3.79 6.36 -19.46
N PHE A 82 4.23 5.22 -18.94
CA PHE A 82 5.37 4.51 -19.50
C PHE A 82 5.00 3.72 -20.75
N LEU A 83 3.85 3.03 -20.73
CA LEU A 83 3.36 2.22 -21.87
C LEU A 83 3.04 3.11 -23.09
N ASN A 84 2.38 4.25 -22.88
CA ASN A 84 2.06 5.22 -23.93
C ASN A 84 3.32 5.81 -24.59
N ALA A 85 4.43 5.89 -23.84
CA ALA A 85 5.72 6.33 -24.36
C ALA A 85 6.55 5.20 -24.98
N GLY A 86 5.99 3.98 -25.09
CA GLY A 86 6.64 2.83 -25.71
C GLY A 86 7.64 2.09 -24.82
N TYR A 87 7.71 2.42 -23.52
CA TYR A 87 8.56 1.70 -22.58
C TYR A 87 7.87 0.47 -22.01
N ARG A 88 8.65 -0.57 -21.71
CA ARG A 88 8.15 -1.77 -21.04
C ARG A 88 8.04 -1.52 -19.55
N VAL A 89 7.03 -2.11 -18.93
CA VAL A 89 6.77 -1.90 -17.50
C VAL A 89 6.28 -3.17 -16.82
N SER A 90 7.00 -3.59 -15.78
CA SER A 90 6.55 -4.63 -14.87
C SER A 90 6.51 -4.14 -13.43
N PHE A 91 5.87 -4.93 -12.58
CA PHE A 91 6.06 -4.85 -11.15
C PHE A 91 7.33 -5.60 -10.76
N SER A 92 7.84 -5.39 -9.54
CA SER A 92 8.83 -6.29 -8.95
C SER A 92 8.23 -7.08 -7.79
N HIS A 93 8.68 -8.34 -7.65
CA HIS A 93 8.37 -9.19 -6.51
C HIS A 93 9.03 -8.70 -5.20
N ALA A 94 9.99 -7.78 -5.29
CA ALA A 94 10.72 -7.28 -4.13
C ALA A 94 9.93 -6.28 -3.26
N ALA A 95 8.97 -5.54 -3.81
CA ALA A 95 8.17 -4.57 -3.05
C ALA A 95 6.81 -4.22 -3.71
N LEU A 96 5.80 -3.92 -2.88
CA LEU A 96 4.42 -3.67 -3.34
C LEU A 96 4.25 -2.53 -4.36
N SER A 97 4.90 -1.38 -4.13
CA SER A 97 4.83 -0.19 -4.97
C SER A 97 5.99 -0.08 -5.96
N SER A 98 6.67 -1.20 -6.23
CA SER A 98 7.81 -1.26 -7.12
C SER A 98 7.39 -1.28 -8.58
N ILE A 99 8.14 -0.57 -9.41
CA ILE A 99 8.02 -0.61 -10.86
C ILE A 99 9.41 -0.84 -11.43
N LYS A 100 9.47 -1.74 -12.41
CA LYS A 100 10.62 -1.90 -13.31
C LYS A 100 10.26 -1.39 -14.69
N THR A 101 11.21 -0.74 -15.33
CA THR A 101 11.07 -0.22 -16.69
C THR A 101 12.44 -0.09 -17.32
N ASP A 102 12.47 -0.16 -18.65
CA ASP A 102 13.63 0.17 -19.48
C ASP A 102 13.76 1.68 -19.74
N ALA A 103 12.82 2.49 -19.25
CA ALA A 103 12.89 3.94 -19.35
C ALA A 103 14.09 4.53 -18.58
N PRO A 104 14.75 5.57 -19.14
CA PRO A 104 15.84 6.24 -18.44
C PRO A 104 15.35 7.00 -17.21
N MET A 105 16.22 7.16 -16.21
CA MET A 105 15.90 7.88 -14.97
C MET A 105 15.40 9.31 -15.20
N SER A 106 15.88 9.98 -16.26
CA SER A 106 15.38 11.29 -16.68
C SER A 106 13.89 11.26 -16.99
N TYR A 107 13.43 10.29 -17.77
CA TYR A 107 12.02 10.10 -18.13
C TYR A 107 11.18 9.70 -16.91
N ILE A 108 11.69 8.83 -16.03
CA ILE A 108 11.01 8.49 -14.77
C ILE A 108 10.69 9.76 -13.97
N TRP A 109 11.66 10.66 -13.81
CA TRP A 109 11.42 11.94 -13.13
C TRP A 109 10.47 12.86 -13.90
N ASP A 110 10.52 12.85 -15.23
CA ASP A 110 9.60 13.65 -16.06
C ASP A 110 8.14 13.22 -15.83
N VAL A 111 7.87 11.91 -15.77
CA VAL A 111 6.56 11.35 -15.41
C VAL A 111 6.14 11.84 -14.02
N MET A 112 7.02 11.77 -13.02
CA MET A 112 6.67 12.17 -11.66
C MET A 112 6.44 13.69 -11.52
N CYS A 113 7.22 14.50 -12.23
CA CYS A 113 7.02 15.96 -12.29
C CYS A 113 5.72 16.32 -13.01
N ALA A 114 5.39 15.65 -14.12
CA ALA A 114 4.13 15.83 -14.83
C ALA A 114 2.92 15.45 -13.95
N TRP A 115 3.03 14.36 -13.19
CA TRP A 115 2.02 13.97 -12.20
C TRP A 115 1.80 15.07 -11.14
N LYS A 116 2.88 15.61 -10.56
CA LYS A 116 2.79 16.69 -9.57
C LYS A 116 2.08 17.91 -10.13
N ARG A 117 2.45 18.36 -11.34
CA ARG A 117 1.79 19.49 -12.03
C ARG A 117 0.31 19.21 -12.28
N ARG A 118 -0.05 18.00 -12.74
CA ARG A 118 -1.45 17.58 -12.96
C ARG A 118 -2.25 17.63 -11.67
N TYR A 119 -1.69 17.15 -10.56
CA TYR A 119 -2.35 17.15 -9.26
C TYR A 119 -2.56 18.58 -8.72
N GLU A 120 -1.53 19.43 -8.77
CA GLU A 120 -1.62 20.82 -8.32
C GLU A 120 -2.64 21.62 -9.14
N ALA A 121 -2.67 21.42 -10.46
CA ALA A 121 -3.68 22.02 -11.34
C ALA A 121 -5.11 21.57 -10.99
N ALA A 122 -5.31 20.28 -10.67
CA ALA A 122 -6.60 19.76 -10.24
C ALA A 122 -7.02 20.33 -8.87
N ALA A 123 -6.07 20.45 -7.93
CA ALA A 123 -6.31 21.03 -6.62
C ALA A 123 -6.67 22.52 -6.71
N ALA A 124 -5.97 23.29 -7.54
CA ALA A 124 -6.26 24.71 -7.77
C ALA A 124 -7.67 24.92 -8.36
N LYS A 125 -8.06 24.09 -9.34
CA LYS A 125 -9.43 24.09 -9.90
C LYS A 125 -10.49 23.76 -8.85
N ALA A 126 -10.22 22.79 -7.98
CA ALA A 126 -11.14 22.43 -6.91
C ALA A 126 -11.32 23.57 -5.90
N SER A 127 -10.25 24.30 -5.55
CA SER A 127 -10.36 25.48 -4.68
C SER A 127 -11.12 26.64 -5.34
N ALA A 128 -10.96 26.83 -6.66
CA ALA A 128 -11.65 27.89 -7.39
C ALA A 128 -13.15 27.60 -7.61
N GLY A 129 -13.55 26.33 -7.74
CA GLY A 129 -14.96 25.94 -7.88
C GLY A 129 -15.74 25.91 -6.56
N ALA A 130 -15.06 25.94 -5.42
CA ALA A 130 -15.71 25.93 -4.10
C ALA A 130 -16.31 27.29 -3.71
N SER A 131 -15.87 28.40 -4.31
CA SER A 131 -16.38 29.75 -4.05
C SER A 131 -17.71 30.06 -4.73
N SER A 132 -18.23 29.18 -5.59
CA SER A 132 -19.52 29.35 -6.29
C SER A 132 -20.65 28.46 -5.75
N ARG A 133 -20.47 27.81 -4.59
CA ARG A 133 -21.52 26.96 -4.00
C ARG A 133 -22.47 27.82 -3.14
N PRO A 134 -23.77 27.97 -3.50
CA PRO A 134 -24.71 28.69 -2.66
C PRO A 134 -24.86 27.99 -1.30
N SER A 135 -24.98 28.80 -0.25
CA SER A 135 -25.08 28.37 1.14
C SER A 135 -26.21 27.35 1.31
N ARG A 136 -25.85 26.08 1.52
CA ARG A 136 -26.80 25.08 2.00
C ARG A 136 -27.01 25.37 3.49
N SER A 137 -28.25 25.67 3.85
CA SER A 137 -28.71 25.89 5.22
C SER A 137 -28.33 24.74 6.16
N PRO A 138 -28.11 25.02 7.46
CA PRO A 138 -27.64 24.04 8.43
C PRO A 138 -28.75 23.03 8.75
N SER A 139 -28.55 21.77 8.39
CA SER A 139 -29.35 20.64 8.89
C SER A 139 -28.73 20.09 10.19
N PRO A 140 -29.53 19.50 11.10
CA PRO A 140 -29.17 19.32 12.50
C PRO A 140 -28.13 18.22 12.75
N SER A 141 -27.44 18.38 13.87
CA SER A 141 -26.25 17.68 14.35
C SER A 141 -26.32 16.13 14.33
N PRO A 142 -25.20 15.42 14.09
CA PRO A 142 -25.12 13.98 14.24
C PRO A 142 -24.93 13.55 15.71
N PRO A 143 -25.34 12.32 16.08
CA PRO A 143 -25.28 11.83 17.45
C PRO A 143 -23.84 11.60 17.91
N GLU A 144 -23.57 12.01 19.15
CA GLU A 144 -22.30 11.87 19.85
C GLU A 144 -21.97 10.39 20.12
N GLY A 145 -20.86 9.90 19.56
CA GLY A 145 -20.45 8.52 19.82
C GLY A 145 -19.28 7.99 18.98
N ALA A 146 -18.32 8.84 18.59
CA ALA A 146 -17.09 8.37 17.94
C ALA A 146 -15.91 8.56 18.90
N THR A 147 -15.37 7.45 19.40
CA THR A 147 -14.16 7.43 20.23
C THR A 147 -12.98 7.97 19.42
N ARG A 148 -12.58 9.20 19.76
CA ARG A 148 -11.46 9.90 19.15
C ARG A 148 -10.16 9.16 19.48
N SER A 149 -9.67 8.35 18.55
CA SER A 149 -8.31 7.81 18.65
C SER A 149 -7.34 8.98 18.69
N LYS A 150 -6.68 9.21 19.83
CA LYS A 150 -5.61 10.20 19.97
C LYS A 150 -4.43 9.76 19.09
N ALA A 151 -4.45 10.17 17.83
CA ALA A 151 -3.28 10.11 16.97
C ALA A 151 -2.19 10.97 17.62
N THR A 152 -1.13 10.32 18.10
CA THR A 152 0.06 11.00 18.58
C THR A 152 0.64 11.81 17.42
N ARG A 153 0.41 13.12 17.44
CA ARG A 153 0.92 14.07 16.44
C ARG A 153 2.45 14.09 16.57
N ARG A 154 3.12 13.18 15.84
CA ARG A 154 4.57 13.26 15.64
C ARG A 154 4.88 14.69 15.19
N LYS A 155 5.76 15.39 15.91
CA LYS A 155 6.25 16.71 15.52
C LYS A 155 6.92 16.54 14.15
N LYS A 156 6.24 16.90 13.07
CA LYS A 156 6.83 16.89 11.74
C LYS A 156 7.88 17.99 11.72
N HIS A 157 9.14 17.62 11.64
CA HIS A 157 10.21 18.58 11.40
C HIS A 157 9.99 19.22 10.03
N PRO A 158 10.30 20.52 9.89
CA PRO A 158 10.24 21.17 8.60
C PRO A 158 11.16 20.46 7.59
N PRO A 159 10.85 20.56 6.29
CA PRO A 159 11.73 20.15 5.20
C PRO A 159 13.16 20.61 5.44
N SER A 160 14.15 19.74 5.21
CA SER A 160 15.53 20.22 5.10
C SER A 160 15.65 21.09 3.84
N GLU A 161 16.50 22.11 3.90
CA GLU A 161 16.76 23.01 2.77
C GLU A 161 17.24 22.24 1.53
N ALA A 162 18.12 21.26 1.73
CA ALA A 162 18.60 20.38 0.66
C ALA A 162 17.45 19.66 -0.07
N ALA A 163 16.43 19.20 0.66
CA ALA A 163 15.29 18.54 0.05
C ALA A 163 14.39 19.51 -0.73
N LEU A 164 14.33 20.79 -0.35
CA LEU A 164 13.64 21.82 -1.11
C LEU A 164 14.38 22.12 -2.42
N ARG A 165 15.71 22.29 -2.36
CA ARG A 165 16.55 22.52 -3.54
C ARG A 165 16.41 21.42 -4.60
N VAL A 166 16.33 20.15 -4.18
CA VAL A 166 16.10 19.03 -5.12
C VAL A 166 14.75 19.12 -5.81
N VAL A 167 13.69 19.45 -5.07
CA VAL A 167 12.35 19.62 -5.63
C VAL A 167 12.33 20.76 -6.63
N ASP A 168 12.92 21.90 -6.28
CA ASP A 168 12.97 23.09 -7.12
C ASP A 168 13.75 22.81 -8.41
N ALA A 169 14.89 22.12 -8.31
CA ALA A 169 15.69 21.70 -9.46
C ALA A 169 14.96 20.71 -10.38
N LEU A 170 14.16 19.79 -9.82
CA LEU A 170 13.36 18.86 -10.63
C LEU A 170 12.17 19.57 -11.31
N MET A 171 11.51 20.48 -10.60
CA MET A 171 10.34 21.19 -11.10
C MET A 171 10.67 22.33 -12.05
N SER A 172 11.90 22.85 -12.03
CA SER A 172 12.38 23.86 -12.99
C SER A 172 12.67 23.29 -14.37
N ARG A 173 12.85 21.97 -14.50
CA ARG A 173 13.04 21.29 -15.79
C ARG A 173 11.81 21.50 -16.68
N PRO A 174 12.01 21.73 -18.00
CA PRO A 174 10.90 21.91 -18.92
C PRO A 174 9.99 20.66 -18.94
N PRO A 175 8.66 20.83 -19.03
CA PRO A 175 7.75 19.69 -19.14
C PRO A 175 8.06 18.84 -20.38
N ASN A 176 8.12 17.53 -20.20
CA ASN A 176 8.31 16.60 -21.30
C ASN A 176 6.96 16.31 -21.98
N PRO A 177 6.77 16.61 -23.28
CA PRO A 177 5.50 16.41 -23.97
C PRO A 177 5.17 14.95 -24.27
N SER A 178 6.13 14.03 -24.15
CA SER A 178 5.89 12.59 -24.37
C SER A 178 5.15 11.90 -23.23
N VAL A 179 5.02 12.56 -22.07
CA VAL A 179 4.34 11.99 -20.91
C VAL A 179 2.83 12.09 -21.09
N ASP A 180 2.19 10.95 -21.31
CA ASP A 180 0.73 10.86 -21.42
C ASP A 180 0.11 9.89 -20.41
N PHE A 181 -0.78 10.39 -19.55
CA PHE A 181 -1.48 9.59 -18.55
C PHE A 181 -2.86 9.06 -18.98
N THR A 182 -3.18 9.09 -20.28
CA THR A 182 -4.39 8.41 -20.79
C THR A 182 -4.36 6.93 -20.39
N PRO A 183 -5.47 6.34 -19.90
CA PRO A 183 -5.46 4.94 -19.44
C PRO A 183 -5.08 3.97 -20.57
N HIS A 184 -3.99 3.23 -20.38
CA HIS A 184 -3.54 2.21 -21.33
C HIS A 184 -4.20 0.85 -21.04
N PRO A 185 -4.58 0.05 -22.05
CA PRO A 185 -5.19 -1.27 -21.85
C PRO A 185 -4.32 -2.21 -20.99
N ASP A 186 -3.01 -2.26 -21.25
CA ASP A 186 -2.05 -3.10 -20.52
C ASP A 186 -1.56 -2.50 -19.18
N SER A 187 -2.18 -1.41 -18.73
CA SER A 187 -1.85 -0.78 -17.45
C SER A 187 -2.11 -1.72 -16.27
N ASN A 188 -3.05 -2.66 -16.40
CA ASN A 188 -3.35 -3.68 -15.41
C ASN A 188 -2.84 -5.06 -15.87
N PRO A 189 -1.79 -5.62 -15.27
CA PRO A 189 -1.28 -6.94 -15.68
C PRO A 189 -2.26 -8.07 -15.32
N PRO A 190 -2.20 -9.20 -16.03
CA PRO A 190 -3.10 -10.35 -15.83
C PRO A 190 -3.19 -10.80 -14.39
N SER A 191 -2.05 -10.96 -13.69
CA SER A 191 -2.09 -11.42 -12.30
C SER A 191 -2.78 -10.46 -11.32
N ARG A 192 -2.98 -9.19 -11.68
CA ARG A 192 -3.80 -8.25 -10.88
C ARG A 192 -5.27 -8.31 -11.27
N THR A 193 -5.56 -8.54 -12.54
CA THR A 193 -6.93 -8.75 -13.06
C THR A 193 -7.53 -10.04 -12.48
N ASP A 194 -6.73 -11.10 -12.38
CA ASP A 194 -7.13 -12.41 -11.84
C ASP A 194 -7.21 -12.44 -10.30
N GLY A 195 -6.87 -11.32 -9.63
CA GLY A 195 -6.96 -11.20 -8.17
C GLY A 195 -5.95 -12.07 -7.41
N LEU A 196 -4.85 -12.48 -8.05
CA LEU A 196 -3.83 -13.33 -7.41
C LEU A 196 -3.20 -12.64 -6.19
N LEU A 197 -3.04 -13.39 -5.12
CA LEU A 197 -2.47 -12.90 -3.87
C LEU A 197 -0.95 -12.70 -4.02
N ARG A 198 -0.54 -11.47 -4.27
CA ARG A 198 0.88 -11.08 -4.34
C ARG A 198 1.46 -10.84 -2.95
N TYR A 199 1.09 -9.71 -2.34
CA TYR A 199 1.57 -9.31 -1.02
C TYR A 199 0.50 -9.53 0.03
N GLN A 200 0.89 -10.18 1.13
CA GLN A 200 -0.02 -10.37 2.26
C GLN A 200 -0.13 -9.05 3.03
N VAL A 201 -1.32 -8.45 2.99
CA VAL A 201 -1.62 -7.30 3.85
C VAL A 201 -1.58 -7.78 5.29
N ASN A 202 -0.96 -6.99 6.17
CA ASN A 202 -0.83 -7.33 7.57
C ASN A 202 -2.23 -7.63 8.17
N PRO A 203 -2.47 -8.81 8.76
CA PRO A 203 -3.82 -9.25 9.13
C PRO A 203 -4.54 -8.37 10.17
N LEU A 204 -3.83 -7.60 11.02
CA LEU A 204 -4.48 -6.74 12.03
C LEU A 204 -3.73 -5.41 12.31
N PRO A 205 -4.43 -4.34 12.75
CA PRO A 205 -3.84 -3.03 13.13
C PRO A 205 -2.78 -3.06 14.25
N ASN A 206 -2.74 -4.13 15.02
CA ASN A 206 -1.89 -4.36 16.20
C ASN A 206 -1.08 -5.66 16.07
N TRP A 207 -0.90 -6.17 14.85
CA TRP A 207 -0.03 -7.30 14.57
C TRP A 207 1.44 -6.84 14.59
N GLY A 208 2.07 -7.09 15.73
CA GLY A 208 3.45 -6.75 16.07
C GLY A 208 3.69 -6.93 17.56
N PRO A 209 4.95 -6.93 18.04
CA PRO A 209 5.24 -6.98 19.48
C PRO A 209 4.46 -5.85 20.18
N LYS A 210 3.60 -6.20 21.14
CA LYS A 210 2.84 -5.21 21.92
C LYS A 210 3.83 -4.23 22.55
N GLY A 211 3.46 -2.95 22.60
CA GLY A 211 4.26 -1.93 23.27
C GLY A 211 4.60 -2.37 24.70
N ARG A 212 5.86 -2.20 25.11
CA ARG A 212 6.36 -2.56 26.44
C ARG A 212 5.40 -2.05 27.53
N ALA A 213 5.06 -2.91 28.48
CA ALA A 213 4.24 -2.54 29.63
C ALA A 213 4.86 -1.32 30.33
N LYS A 214 4.05 -0.29 30.59
CA LYS A 214 4.49 0.88 31.35
C LYS A 214 4.29 0.57 32.83
N THR A 215 5.36 0.60 33.62
CA THR A 215 5.28 0.60 35.08
C THR A 215 4.49 1.84 35.52
N VAL A 216 3.32 1.63 36.12
CA VAL A 216 2.62 2.69 36.84
C VAL A 216 3.48 2.97 38.06
N LYS A 217 4.17 4.12 38.08
CA LYS A 217 4.89 4.59 39.25
C LYS A 217 3.81 5.01 40.26
N ASN A 218 3.52 4.16 41.25
CA ASN A 218 2.71 4.58 42.39
C ASN A 218 3.41 5.81 42.99
N ARG A 219 2.77 6.97 42.91
CA ARG A 219 3.20 8.13 43.68
C ARG A 219 2.98 7.74 45.14
N THR A 220 4.08 7.62 45.87
CA THR A 220 4.09 7.47 47.32
C THR A 220 3.29 8.60 47.94
N ALA A 221 2.49 8.24 48.94
CA ALA A 221 1.69 9.13 49.76
C ALA A 221 2.57 10.21 50.38
N ASP A 222 2.12 11.47 50.27
CA ASP A 222 2.16 12.52 51.29
C ASP A 222 1.77 13.85 50.62
N ASP A 223 0.47 14.16 50.65
CA ASP A 223 -0.08 15.47 51.06
C ASP A 223 -1.63 15.43 51.02
N ASN A 224 -2.26 15.69 52.17
CA ASN A 224 -3.69 16.01 52.36
C ASN A 224 -4.00 17.37 51.69
N SER A 225 -5.18 17.72 51.15
CA SER A 225 -6.55 17.41 51.55
C SER A 225 -7.57 17.58 50.39
N ASP A 226 -8.67 16.83 50.49
CA ASP A 226 -10.04 17.10 50.00
C ASP A 226 -10.28 17.47 48.52
N ASP A 227 -10.48 16.44 47.67
CA ASP A 227 -11.73 16.25 46.93
C ASP A 227 -11.72 14.87 46.22
N LEU A 228 -12.55 13.92 46.68
CA LEU A 228 -12.64 12.57 46.10
C LEU A 228 -13.83 12.47 45.13
N PRO A 229 -13.64 12.42 43.80
CA PRO A 229 -14.67 11.88 42.93
C PRO A 229 -14.71 10.35 43.05
N GLN A 230 -15.83 9.87 43.58
CA GLN A 230 -16.21 8.46 43.77
C GLN A 230 -15.92 7.57 42.54
N PRO A 231 -15.36 6.36 42.72
CA PRO A 231 -15.19 5.39 41.64
C PRO A 231 -16.55 4.84 41.20
N LYS A 232 -16.92 5.06 39.92
CA LYS A 232 -18.14 4.46 39.34
C LYS A 232 -18.02 2.93 39.31
N SER A 233 -19.01 2.28 39.90
CA SER A 233 -19.14 0.84 40.00
C SER A 233 -19.41 0.17 38.63
N LYS A 234 -19.08 -1.13 38.59
CA LYS A 234 -18.98 -2.04 37.43
C LYS A 234 -20.30 -2.24 36.65
N LYS A 235 -20.19 -2.64 35.38
CA LYS A 235 -21.19 -3.51 34.74
C LYS A 235 -20.51 -4.73 34.10
N SER A 236 -20.52 -5.83 34.85
CA SER A 236 -20.32 -7.20 34.37
C SER A 236 -21.47 -7.55 33.43
N ARG A 237 -21.17 -7.99 32.19
CA ARG A 237 -22.15 -8.65 31.33
C ARG A 237 -22.00 -10.15 31.52
N SER A 238 -22.97 -10.75 32.20
CA SER A 238 -23.20 -12.20 32.16
C SER A 238 -23.71 -12.58 30.78
N ILE A 239 -23.17 -13.66 30.20
CA ILE A 239 -23.67 -14.29 28.98
C ILE A 239 -24.43 -15.52 29.45
N GLU A 240 -25.75 -15.51 29.32
CA GLU A 240 -26.59 -16.70 29.45
C GLU A 240 -26.57 -17.47 28.13
N LEU A 241 -26.30 -18.77 28.22
CA LEU A 241 -26.42 -19.74 27.12
C LEU A 241 -27.85 -20.28 27.12
N HIS A 242 -28.52 -20.19 25.98
CA HIS A 242 -29.64 -21.03 25.60
C HIS A 242 -29.46 -21.48 24.15
#